data_AF-A0AAC9NTE9-F1
#
_entry.id   AF-A0AAC9NTE9-F1
#
_cell.length_a   1.000
_cell.length_b   1.000
_cell.length_c   1.000
_cell.angle_alpha   90.00
_cell.angle_beta   90.00
_cell.angle_gamma   90.00
#
_symmetry.space_group_name_H-M   'P 1'
#
loop_
_entity.id
_entity.type
_entity.pdbx_description
1 polymer ?
#
loop_
_entity_poly.entity_id
_entity_poly.type
_entity_poly.pdbx_seq_one_letter_code
_entity_poly.pdbx_strand_id
1 'polypeptide(L)'
;MALLTVRVSGDGVERCPSCGNNTQFVAKSMQSCEDSCEVWVECQCGYDPTADVVGSRFECVWGTLDKDNVEACLSSWNDLIQLNSKQQM
;
A
#
# COMPACT_ATOMS: atom_id res chain seq x y z
N MET A 1 -18.78 4.28 2.27
CA MET A 1 -17.68 3.76 1.41
C MET A 1 -17.25 2.43 1.98
N ALA A 2 -17.23 1.37 1.16
CA ALA A 2 -16.78 0.06 1.61
C ALA A 2 -15.26 -0.03 1.48
N LEU A 3 -14.56 -0.28 2.59
CA LEU A 3 -13.15 -0.61 2.56
C LEU A 3 -13.03 -2.11 2.29
N LEU A 4 -12.43 -2.48 1.16
CA LEU A 4 -12.10 -3.87 0.86
C LEU A 4 -10.71 -4.16 1.43
N THR A 5 -10.52 -5.34 2.03
CA THR A 5 -9.23 -5.75 2.60
C THR A 5 -8.86 -7.18 2.23
N VAL A 6 -7.63 -7.40 1.76
CA VAL A 6 -7.06 -8.75 1.50
C VAL A 6 -5.69 -8.87 2.16
N ARG A 7 -5.38 -10.03 2.75
CA ARG A 7 -4.06 -10.34 3.32
C ARG A 7 -3.14 -10.88 2.25
N VAL A 8 -1.92 -10.35 2.16
CA VAL A 8 -0.96 -10.70 1.10
C VAL A 8 0.44 -10.93 1.69
N SER A 9 1.19 -11.85 1.07
CA SER A 9 2.56 -12.19 1.47
C SER A 9 3.57 -11.34 0.70
N GLY A 10 4.55 -10.73 1.38
CA GLY A 10 5.50 -9.78 0.77
C GLY A 10 6.93 -10.32 0.59
N ASP A 11 7.11 -11.39 -0.17
CA ASP A 11 8.48 -11.84 -0.51
C ASP A 11 9.21 -10.74 -1.32
N GLY A 12 10.41 -10.33 -0.88
CA GLY A 12 11.15 -9.22 -1.51
C GLY A 12 10.62 -7.81 -1.20
N VAL A 13 9.76 -7.65 -0.20
CA VAL A 13 9.23 -6.34 0.24
C VAL A 13 10.07 -5.76 1.38
N GLU A 14 10.29 -4.45 1.35
CA GLU A 14 11.03 -3.69 2.35
C GLU A 14 10.33 -3.76 3.72
N ARG A 15 11.14 -3.81 4.78
CA ARG A 15 10.64 -3.96 6.15
C ARG A 15 9.85 -2.74 6.58
N CYS A 16 8.71 -2.97 7.22
CA CYS A 16 7.96 -1.93 7.87
C CYS A 16 8.83 -1.22 8.93
N PRO A 17 8.95 0.12 8.89
CA PRO A 17 9.78 0.86 9.84
C PRO A 17 9.18 0.86 11.26
N SER A 18 7.87 0.63 11.39
CA SER A 18 7.17 0.64 12.67
C SER A 18 7.31 -0.67 13.45
N CYS A 19 7.21 -1.83 12.79
CA CYS A 19 7.21 -3.14 13.46
C CYS A 19 8.20 -4.18 12.88
N GLY A 20 8.95 -3.84 11.84
CA GLY A 20 9.91 -4.73 11.19
C GLY A 20 9.31 -5.82 10.29
N ASN A 21 7.97 -5.91 10.18
CA ASN A 21 7.28 -6.87 9.32
C ASN A 21 7.60 -6.65 7.84
N ASN A 22 7.84 -7.74 7.12
CA ASN A 22 7.93 -7.76 5.66
C ASN A 22 7.19 -8.96 5.03
N THR A 23 6.36 -9.68 5.78
CA THR A 23 5.72 -10.90 5.27
C THR A 23 4.21 -10.81 5.23
N GLN A 24 3.58 -9.93 6.01
CA GLN A 24 2.13 -9.82 6.07
C GLN A 24 1.66 -8.39 5.86
N PHE A 25 0.87 -8.20 4.81
CA PHE A 25 0.31 -6.89 4.44
C PHE A 25 -1.19 -6.99 4.25
N VAL A 26 -1.85 -5.85 4.37
CA VAL A 26 -3.28 -5.68 4.14
C VAL A 26 -3.44 -4.77 2.92
N ALA A 27 -3.80 -5.35 1.79
CA ALA A 27 -4.20 -4.59 0.62
C ALA A 27 -5.58 -3.97 0.87
N LYS A 28 -5.74 -2.70 0.53
CA LYS A 28 -6.92 -1.88 0.78
C LYS A 28 -7.40 -1.21 -0.49
N SER A 29 -8.72 -1.08 -0.63
CA SER A 29 -9.31 -0.22 -1.65
C SER A 29 -10.42 0.65 -1.09
N MET A 30 -10.45 1.91 -1.51
CA MET A 30 -11.47 2.89 -1.15
C MET A 30 -11.84 3.72 -2.37
N GLN A 31 -13.14 3.91 -2.60
CA GLN A 31 -13.63 4.84 -3.61
C GLN A 31 -13.21 6.28 -3.26
N SER A 32 -12.52 6.94 -4.19
CA SER A 32 -12.00 8.30 -4.00
C SER A 32 -12.90 9.33 -4.69
N CYS A 33 -13.41 9.03 -5.88
CA CYS A 33 -14.39 9.84 -6.60
C CYS A 33 -15.39 8.97 -7.41
N GLU A 34 -16.26 9.59 -8.20
CA GLU A 34 -17.36 8.92 -8.92
C GLU A 34 -16.86 7.72 -9.75
N ASP A 35 -15.75 7.89 -10.46
CA ASP A 35 -15.20 6.91 -11.40
C ASP A 35 -13.80 6.40 -11.02
N SER A 36 -13.37 6.57 -9.76
CA SER A 36 -12.02 6.17 -9.35
C SER A 36 -11.92 5.68 -7.91
N CYS A 37 -11.14 4.62 -7.71
CA CYS A 37 -10.78 4.10 -6.41
C CYS A 37 -9.26 4.22 -6.19
N GLU A 38 -8.89 4.45 -4.94
CA GLU A 38 -7.52 4.29 -4.49
C GLU A 38 -7.30 2.86 -3.98
N VAL A 39 -6.17 2.29 -4.34
CA VAL A 39 -5.68 0.99 -3.88
C VAL A 39 -4.31 1.18 -3.26
N TRP A 40 -4.09 0.58 -2.09
CA TRP A 40 -2.81 0.67 -1.38
C TRP A 40 -2.59 -0.56 -0.52
N VAL A 41 -1.40 -0.66 0.06
CA VAL A 41 -1.04 -1.72 1.01
C VAL A 41 -0.58 -1.11 2.32
N GLU A 42 -1.05 -1.68 3.41
CA GLU A 42 -0.62 -1.35 4.77
C GLU A 42 0.08 -2.54 5.40
N CYS A 43 0.98 -2.27 6.34
CA CYS A 43 1.48 -3.34 7.20
C CYS A 43 0.36 -3.82 8.13
N GLN A 44 0.42 -5.10 8.55
CA GLN A 44 -0.46 -5.64 9.59
C GLN A 44 -0.49 -4.82 10.91
N CYS A 45 0.56 -4.03 11.21
CA CYS A 45 0.58 -3.15 12.37
C CYS A 45 -0.19 -1.82 12.16
N GLY A 46 -0.74 -1.60 10.97
CA GLY A 46 -1.46 -0.37 10.60
C GLY A 46 -0.58 0.75 10.04
N TYR A 47 0.71 0.50 9.81
CA TYR A 47 1.58 1.48 9.14
C TYR A 47 1.23 1.58 7.65
N ASP A 48 0.92 2.79 7.19
CA ASP A 48 0.62 3.16 5.82
C ASP A 48 1.67 4.18 5.31
N PRO A 49 2.59 3.79 4.41
CA PRO A 49 3.57 4.73 3.86
C PRO A 49 2.94 5.78 2.92
N THR A 50 1.69 5.59 2.50
CA THR A 50 0.97 6.51 1.60
C THR A 50 0.19 7.59 2.34
N ALA A 51 -0.02 7.43 3.65
CA ALA A 51 -0.92 8.27 4.44
C ALA A 51 -0.58 9.77 4.36
N ASP A 52 0.72 10.10 4.34
CA ASP A 52 1.22 11.48 4.30
C ASP A 52 1.70 11.90 2.90
N VAL A 53 1.65 11.02 1.91
CA VAL A 53 2.14 11.27 0.54
C VAL A 53 0.95 11.27 -0.42
N VAL A 54 0.33 12.45 -0.58
CA VAL A 54 -0.81 12.63 -1.48
C VAL A 54 -0.47 12.17 -2.90
N GLY A 55 -1.36 11.37 -3.49
CA GLY A 55 -1.18 10.83 -4.85
C GLY A 55 -0.23 9.64 -4.97
N SER A 56 0.26 9.10 -3.85
CA SER A 56 1.12 7.89 -3.86
C SER A 56 0.34 6.56 -3.90
N ARG A 57 -0.98 6.61 -3.71
CA ARG A 57 -1.85 5.44 -3.81
C ARG A 57 -2.10 5.08 -5.27
N PHE A 58 -2.23 3.79 -5.54
CA PHE A 58 -2.47 3.29 -6.88
C PHE A 58 -3.92 3.57 -7.29
N GLU A 59 -4.10 4.22 -8.44
CA GLU A 59 -5.43 4.52 -8.96
C GLU A 59 -5.99 3.31 -9.72
N CYS A 60 -7.20 2.87 -9.36
CA CYS A 60 -7.90 1.78 -10.03
C CYS A 60 -9.39 2.13 -10.17
N VAL A 61 -9.89 2.18 -11.40
CA VAL A 61 -11.31 2.48 -11.71
C VAL A 61 -12.26 1.60 -10.91
N TRP A 62 -11.96 0.30 -10.82
CA TRP A 62 -12.83 -0.69 -10.17
C TRP A 62 -12.44 -1.02 -8.72
N GLY A 63 -11.34 -0.47 -8.22
CA GLY A 63 -10.83 -0.78 -6.88
C GLY A 63 -10.50 -2.26 -6.67
N THR A 64 -10.13 -3.00 -7.72
CA THR A 64 -9.89 -4.44 -7.63
C THR A 64 -8.60 -4.73 -6.85
N LEU A 65 -8.68 -5.72 -5.95
CA LEU A 65 -7.55 -6.24 -5.17
C LEU A 65 -7.05 -7.56 -5.76
N ASP A 66 -6.87 -7.60 -7.08
CA ASP A 66 -6.26 -8.71 -7.79
C ASP A 66 -4.73 -8.73 -7.61
N LYS A 67 -4.09 -9.81 -8.07
CA LYS A 67 -2.66 -10.05 -7.88
C LYS A 67 -1.82 -8.92 -8.47
N ASP A 68 -2.15 -8.47 -9.68
CA ASP A 68 -1.38 -7.45 -10.40
C ASP A 68 -1.44 -6.10 -9.69
N ASN A 69 -2.63 -5.67 -9.26
CA ASN A 69 -2.79 -4.43 -8.50
C ASN A 69 -2.08 -4.47 -7.15
N VAL A 70 -2.15 -5.61 -6.46
CA VAL A 70 -1.45 -5.81 -5.18
C VAL A 70 0.06 -5.76 -5.38
N GLU A 71 0.60 -6.42 -6.40
CA GLU A 71 2.04 -6.41 -6.70
C GLU A 71 2.53 -4.98 -7.01
N ALA A 72 1.75 -4.20 -7.77
CA ALA A 72 2.04 -2.79 -8.01
C ALA A 72 2.09 -1.98 -6.70
N CYS A 73 1.11 -2.17 -5.81
CA CYS A 73 1.08 -1.51 -4.50
C CYS A 73 2.27 -1.91 -3.61
N LEU A 74 2.69 -3.18 -3.62
CA LEU A 74 3.89 -3.65 -2.90
C LEU A 74 5.18 -3.07 -3.48
N SER A 75 5.26 -2.82 -4.78
CA SER A 75 6.38 -2.07 -5.37
C SER A 75 6.38 -0.63 -4.87
N SER A 76 5.23 0.06 -4.89
CA SER A 76 5.12 1.43 -4.36
C SER A 76 5.47 1.51 -2.87
N TRP A 77 5.12 0.48 -2.08
CA TRP A 77 5.58 0.35 -0.70
C TRP A 77 7.10 0.44 -0.61
N ASN A 78 7.82 -0.39 -1.39
CA ASN A 78 9.28 -0.41 -1.37
C ASN A 78 9.88 0.97 -1.70
N ASP A 79 9.36 1.60 -2.75
CA ASP A 79 9.82 2.92 -3.19
C ASP A 79 9.63 3.96 -2.08
N LEU A 80 8.45 3.99 -1.44
CA LEU A 80 8.14 4.92 -0.37
C LEU A 80 8.97 4.68 0.90
N ILE A 81 9.20 3.42 1.28
CA ILE A 81 10.08 3.12 2.42
C ILE A 81 11.51 3.61 2.16
N GLN A 82 12.02 3.41 0.94
CA GLN A 82 13.35 3.88 0.56
C GLN A 82 13.45 5.41 0.48
N LEU A 83 12.42 6.07 -0.05
CA LEU A 83 12.34 7.54 -0.11
C LEU A 83 12.30 8.15 1.29
N ASN A 84 11.44 7.63 2.18
CA ASN A 84 11.33 8.10 3.56
C ASN A 84 12.64 7.89 4.33
N SER A 85 13.35 6.78 4.07
CA SER A 85 14.66 6.53 4.66
C SER A 85 15.73 7.54 4.23
N LYS A 86 15.64 8.07 2.99
CA LYS A 86 16.57 9.07 2.45
C LYS A 86 16.27 10.50 2.90
N GLN A 87 15.00 10.81 3.21
CA GLN A 87 14.59 12.14 3.70
C GLN A 87 14.90 12.36 5.18
N GLN A 88 15.31 11.33 5.91
CA GLN A 88 15.71 11.36 7.31
C GLN A 88 17.24 11.52 7.52
N MET A 89 18.00 11.76 6.43
CA MET A 89 19.45 12.07 6.44
C MET A 89 19.70 13.55 6.17
#